data_AF-A0A133KMY2-F1
#
_entry.id   AF-A0A133KMY2-F1
#
_cell.length_a   1.000
_cell.length_b   1.000
_cell.length_c   1.000
_cell.angle_alpha   90.00
_cell.angle_beta   90.00
_cell.angle_gamma   90.00
#
_symmetry.space_group_name_H-M   'P 1'
#
loop_
_entity.id
_entity.type
_entity.pdbx_description
1 polymer ?
#
loop_
_entity_poly.entity_id
_entity_poly.type
_entity_poly.pdbx_seq_one_letter_code
_entity_poly.pdbx_strand_id
1 'polypeptide(L)'
;MQADCYICYRPIDYTLRSPDPYSFVIDETIPLARGGTLTHDNSGPAHRWCNAIKGTHGLAWARERVAYLIAHGEAPRHDDTTAPSQPIRCSDWFGGGE
;
A
#
# COMPACT_ATOMS: atom_id res chain seq x y z
N MET A 1 -9.92 -4.50 11.69
CA MET A 1 -10.42 -4.20 10.33
C MET A 1 -9.21 -4.04 9.43
N GLN A 2 -9.07 -4.88 8.42
CA GLN A 2 -8.06 -4.70 7.36
C GLN A 2 -8.69 -3.81 6.29
N ALA A 3 -7.94 -2.81 5.81
CA ALA A 3 -8.43 -1.89 4.79
C ALA A 3 -7.89 -2.27 3.41
N ASP A 4 -8.72 -2.11 2.39
CA ASP A 4 -8.35 -2.35 1.00
C ASP A 4 -7.52 -1.19 0.45
N CYS A 5 -6.76 -1.45 -0.62
CA CYS A 5 -5.99 -0.41 -1.29
C CYS A 5 -6.94 0.62 -1.92
N TYR A 6 -6.87 1.88 -1.49
CA TYR A 6 -7.78 2.91 -1.96
C TYR A 6 -7.51 3.41 -3.41
N ILE A 7 -6.41 2.92 -4.02
CA ILE A 7 -6.02 3.20 -5.42
C ILE A 7 -6.58 2.12 -6.36
N CYS A 8 -6.37 0.83 -6.06
CA CYS A 8 -6.77 -0.26 -6.95
C CYS A 8 -8.00 -1.04 -6.47
N TYR A 9 -8.49 -0.76 -5.26
CA TYR A 9 -9.63 -1.41 -4.60
C TYR A 9 -9.49 -2.92 -4.42
N ARG A 10 -8.26 -3.42 -4.38
CA ARG A 10 -7.96 -4.83 -4.06
C ARG A 10 -7.54 -4.96 -2.58
N PRO A 11 -7.78 -6.12 -1.96
CA PRO A 11 -7.35 -6.36 -0.60
C PRO A 11 -5.83 -6.24 -0.47
N ILE A 12 -5.38 -5.73 0.67
CA ILE A 12 -3.96 -5.68 1.03
C ILE A 12 -3.70 -6.86 1.97
N ASP A 13 -2.69 -7.65 1.65
CA ASP A 13 -2.14 -8.62 2.59
C ASP A 13 -1.14 -7.92 3.52
N TYR A 14 -1.57 -7.67 4.75
CA TYR A 14 -0.78 -7.01 5.78
C TYR A 14 0.35 -7.89 6.35
N THR A 15 0.42 -9.17 5.95
CA THR A 15 1.51 -10.08 6.32
C THR A 15 2.73 -9.93 5.40
N LEU A 16 2.53 -9.36 4.20
CA LEU A 16 3.61 -9.09 3.26
C LEU A 16 4.54 -8.00 3.81
N ARG A 17 5.84 -8.30 3.85
CA ARG A 17 6.85 -7.35 4.27
C ARG A 17 7.41 -6.58 3.09
N SER A 18 7.75 -5.31 3.33
CA SER A 18 8.58 -4.53 2.41
C SER A 18 9.88 -5.29 2.11
N PRO A 19 10.34 -5.34 0.85
CA PRO A 19 10.00 -4.48 -0.28
C PRO A 19 8.95 -5.06 -1.26
N ASP A 20 8.10 -6.00 -0.83
CA ASP A 20 7.12 -6.62 -1.72
C ASP A 20 6.19 -5.61 -2.43
N PRO A 21 5.89 -5.75 -3.74
CA PRO A 21 4.99 -4.84 -4.46
C PRO A 21 3.60 -4.68 -3.85
N TYR A 22 3.07 -5.74 -3.22
CA TYR A 22 1.76 -5.79 -2.58
C TYR A 22 1.83 -5.60 -1.06
N SER A 23 3.02 -5.31 -0.52
CA SER A 23 3.13 -4.89 0.88
C SER A 23 2.35 -3.61 1.15
N PHE A 24 1.83 -3.52 2.37
CA PHE A 24 1.13 -2.36 2.88
C PHE A 24 2.06 -1.14 3.00
N VAL A 25 1.57 0.02 2.55
CA VAL A 25 2.14 1.33 2.82
C VAL A 25 1.05 2.35 3.10
N ILE A 26 1.40 3.41 3.83
CA ILE A 26 0.57 4.62 3.94
C ILE A 26 0.97 5.55 2.79
N ASP A 27 -0.02 6.03 2.03
CA ASP A 27 0.16 6.99 0.95
C ASP A 27 -0.67 8.25 1.21
N GLU A 28 -0.13 9.42 0.85
CA GLU A 28 -0.85 10.68 0.93
C GLU A 28 -1.74 10.90 -0.29
N THR A 29 -3.06 10.98 -0.11
CA THR A 29 -4.04 11.22 -1.18
C THR A 29 -3.66 12.42 -2.05
N ILE A 30 -3.29 13.53 -1.40
CA ILE A 30 -2.64 14.69 -2.02
C ILE A 30 -1.16 14.63 -1.66
N PRO A 31 -0.25 14.52 -2.65
CA PRO A 31 1.19 14.53 -2.38
C PRO A 31 1.63 15.84 -1.70
N LEU A 32 2.57 15.76 -0.75
CA LEU A 32 3.15 16.93 -0.07
C LEU A 32 3.69 17.97 -1.06
N ALA A 33 4.34 17.51 -2.13
CA ALA A 33 4.87 18.37 -3.19
C ALA A 33 3.80 19.21 -3.92
N ARG A 34 2.52 18.86 -3.78
CA ARG A 34 1.37 19.59 -4.35
C ARG A 34 0.52 20.30 -3.29
N GLY A 35 1.05 20.49 -2.09
CA GLY A 35 0.35 21.16 -0.98
C GLY A 35 -0.53 20.22 -0.15
N GLY A 36 -0.30 18.91 -0.22
CA GLY A 36 -0.90 17.95 0.71
C GLY A 36 -0.40 18.13 2.15
N THR A 37 -1.08 17.47 3.10
CA THR A 37 -0.70 17.49 4.52
C THR A 37 -0.41 16.08 5.02
N LEU A 38 0.48 15.94 6.02
CA LEU A 38 0.71 14.67 6.73
C LEU A 38 -0.35 14.48 7.82
N THR A 39 -1.61 14.39 7.41
CA THR A 39 -2.76 14.22 8.31
C THR A 39 -3.44 12.90 8.02
N HIS A 40 -4.10 12.33 9.03
CA HIS A 40 -4.86 11.09 8.89
C HIS A 40 -5.93 11.20 7.79
N ASP A 41 -6.54 12.38 7.62
CA ASP A 41 -7.55 12.64 6.58
C ASP A 41 -6.98 12.64 5.15
N ASN A 42 -5.69 12.96 5.00
CA ASN A 42 -5.00 12.93 3.72
C ASN A 42 -4.19 11.63 3.52
N SER A 43 -4.27 10.65 4.43
CA SER A 43 -3.52 9.41 4.35
C SER A 43 -4.44 8.21 4.13
N GLY A 44 -4.05 7.32 3.22
CA GLY A 44 -4.82 6.12 2.87
C GLY A 44 -3.96 4.86 2.80
N PRO A 45 -4.57 3.68 3.05
CA PRO A 45 -3.91 2.38 2.91
C PRO A 45 -3.69 2.04 1.44
N ALA A 46 -2.46 1.84 1.01
CA ALA A 46 -2.12 1.49 -0.38
C ALA A 46 -1.14 0.31 -0.46
N HIS A 47 -1.12 -0.38 -1.60
CA HIS A 47 0.01 -1.25 -1.95
C HIS A 47 1.23 -0.40 -2.28
N ARG A 48 2.43 -0.91 -1.95
CA ARG A 48 3.70 -0.28 -2.31
C ARG A 48 3.81 0.03 -3.81
N TRP A 49 3.40 -0.88 -4.68
CA TRP A 49 3.42 -0.71 -6.13
C TRP A 49 2.45 0.38 -6.60
N CYS A 50 1.23 0.40 -6.06
CA CYS A 50 0.24 1.43 -6.40
C CYS A 50 0.74 2.82 -5.98
N ASN A 51 1.31 2.93 -4.77
CA ASN A 51 1.93 4.17 -4.29
C ASN A 51 3.10 4.61 -5.18
N ALA A 52 3.98 3.67 -5.57
CA ALA A 52 5.11 3.98 -6.46
C ALA A 52 4.67 4.50 -7.84
N ILE A 53 3.59 3.96 -8.41
CA ILE A 53 3.01 4.46 -9.66
C ILE A 53 2.44 5.85 -9.46
N LYS A 54 1.66 6.05 -8.38
CA LYS A 54 1.05 7.34 -8.08
C LYS A 54 2.11 8.44 -7.95
N GLY A 55 3.17 8.21 -7.18
CA GLY A 55 4.24 9.19 -6.97
C GLY A 55 3.68 10.57 -6.59
N THR A 56 4.05 11.60 -7.36
CA THR A 56 3.56 12.98 -7.18
C THR A 56 2.31 13.30 -8.00
N HIS A 57 1.69 12.33 -8.67
CA HIS A 57 0.45 12.51 -9.39
C HIS A 57 -0.76 12.51 -8.45
N GLY A 58 -1.90 13.02 -8.93
CA GLY A 58 -3.15 12.99 -8.17
C GLY A 58 -3.77 11.60 -8.11
N LEU A 59 -4.64 11.37 -7.12
CA LEU A 59 -5.34 10.10 -6.92
C LEU A 59 -6.12 9.63 -8.17
N ALA A 60 -6.82 10.53 -8.85
CA ALA A 60 -7.60 10.19 -10.05
C ALA A 60 -6.70 9.60 -11.15
N TRP A 61 -5.58 10.25 -11.43
CA TRP A 61 -4.58 9.76 -12.38
C TRP A 61 -4.02 8.40 -11.97
N ALA A 62 -3.74 8.20 -10.68
CA ALA A 62 -3.21 6.94 -10.17
C ALA A 62 -4.19 5.78 -10.36
N ARG A 63 -5.48 6.01 -10.08
CA ARG A 63 -6.55 5.02 -10.28
C ARG A 63 -6.65 4.58 -11.74
N GLU A 64 -6.68 5.53 -12.65
CA GLU A 64 -6.73 5.25 -14.10
C GLU A 64 -5.49 4.48 -14.56
N ARG A 65 -4.29 4.95 -14.15
CA ARG A 65 -3.03 4.34 -14.59
C ARG A 65 -2.85 2.92 -14.04
N VAL A 66 -3.18 2.70 -12.77
CA VAL A 66 -3.11 1.36 -12.15
C VAL A 66 -4.13 0.42 -12.78
N ALA A 67 -5.36 0.87 -13.01
CA ALA A 67 -6.38 0.08 -13.69
C ALA A 67 -5.94 -0.33 -15.10
N TYR A 68 -5.32 0.60 -15.84
CA TYR A 68 -4.73 0.30 -17.15
C TYR A 68 -3.66 -0.80 -17.05
N LEU A 69 -2.68 -0.66 -16.15
CA LEU A 69 -1.58 -1.63 -16.04
C LEU A 69 -2.07 -3.02 -15.62
N ILE A 70 -3.08 -3.08 -14.76
CA ILE A 70 -3.76 -4.32 -14.40
C ILE A 70 -4.43 -4.95 -15.63
N ALA A 71 -5.18 -4.17 -16.40
CA ALA A 71 -5.89 -4.66 -17.59
C ALA A 71 -4.94 -5.18 -18.68
N HIS A 72 -3.72 -4.63 -18.76
CA HIS A 72 -2.69 -5.02 -19.73
C HIS A 72 -1.78 -6.15 -19.23
N GLY A 73 -2.00 -6.67 -18.02
CA GLY A 73 -1.17 -7.73 -17.44
C GLY A 73 0.25 -7.28 -17.07
N GLU A 74 0.47 -5.97 -16.94
CA GLU A 74 1.74 -5.37 -16.52
C GLU A 74 1.84 -5.24 -15.00
N ALA A 75 0.79 -5.60 -14.27
CA ALA A 75 0.83 -5.68 -12.82
C ALA A 75 1.79 -6.81 -12.38
N PRO A 76 2.53 -6.62 -11.27
CA PRO A 76 3.33 -7.69 -10.67
C PRO A 76 2.49 -8.94 -10.45
N ARG A 77 3.08 -10.12 -10.46
CA ARG A 77 2.32 -11.33 -10.12
C ARG A 77 1.97 -11.28 -8.64
N HIS A 78 0.69 -11.37 -8.33
CA HIS A 78 0.18 -11.62 -6.98
C HIS A 78 -0.44 -13.01 -6.98
N ASP A 79 0.03 -13.90 -6.12
CA ASP A 79 -0.64 -15.16 -5.88
C ASP A 79 -1.67 -14.92 -4.76
N ASP A 80 -2.92 -14.70 -5.15
CA ASP A 80 -4.04 -14.43 -4.22
C ASP A 80 -4.35 -15.62 -3.28
N THR A 81 -3.63 -16.74 -3.37
CA THR A 81 -3.99 -18.01 -2.73
C THR A 81 -3.58 -18.13 -1.26
N THR A 82 -2.67 -17.30 -0.75
CA THR A 82 -2.11 -17.54 0.59
C THR A 82 -2.14 -16.27 1.43
N ALA A 83 -3.23 -16.06 2.17
CA ALA A 83 -3.20 -15.22 3.36
C ALA A 83 -2.79 -16.11 4.55
N PRO A 84 -1.53 -16.09 5.02
CA PRO A 84 -1.17 -16.80 6.24
C PRO A 84 -1.76 -16.07 7.45
N SER A 85 -2.52 -16.78 8.27
CA SER A 85 -3.17 -16.31 9.50
C SER A 85 -2.22 -16.01 10.67
N GLN A 86 -0.93 -15.77 10.41
CA GLN A 86 0.06 -15.59 11.46
C GLN A 86 -0.02 -14.17 12.03
N PRO A 87 -0.05 -14.01 13.36
CA PRO A 87 -0.06 -12.68 13.98
C PRO A 87 1.24 -11.95 13.63
N ILE A 88 1.11 -10.69 13.23
CA ILE A 88 2.22 -9.77 12.99
C ILE A 88 3.03 -9.67 14.29
N ARG A 89 4.21 -10.29 14.34
CA ARG A 89 5.12 -10.15 15.48
C ARG A 89 5.73 -8.75 15.43
N CYS A 90 5.41 -7.93 16.43
CA CYS A 90 6.22 -6.76 16.76
C CYS A 90 7.64 -7.23 17.10
N SER A 91 8.65 -6.56 16.58
CA SER A 91 10.02 -6.74 17.02
C SER A 91 10.10 -6.36 18.50
N ASP A 92 10.68 -7.22 19.34
CA ASP A 92 11.02 -6.93 20.73
C ASP A 92 12.19 -5.93 20.79
N TRP A 93 11.96 -4.70 20.31
CA TRP A 93 12.97 -3.63 20.30
C TRP A 93 13.36 -3.18 21.72
N PHE A 94 12.50 -3.46 22.71
CA PHE A 94 12.74 -3.20 24.12
C PHE A 94 12.91 -4.51 24.91
N GLY A 95 13.79 -5.40 24.46
CA GLY A 95 14.30 -6.48 25.31
C GLY A 95 15.08 -5.87 26.48
N GLY A 96 14.50 -5.94 27.68
CA GLY A 96 15.11 -5.51 28.92
C GLY A 96 16.42 -6.24 29.20
N GLY A 97 17.45 -5.47 29.56
CA GLY A 97 18.60 -5.97 30.30
C GLY A 97 18.31 -5.85 31.78
N GLU A 98 18.26 -6.98 32.47
CA GLU A 98 18.43 -7.10 33.92
C GLU A 98 19.85 -6.68 34.33
#